data_AF-A0A1Q6FW29-F1
#
_entry.id   AF-A0A1Q6FW29-F1
#
_cell.length_a   1.000
_cell.length_b   1.000
_cell.length_c   1.000
_cell.angle_alpha   90.00
_cell.angle_beta   90.00
_cell.angle_gamma   90.00
#
_symmetry.space_group_name_H-M   'P 1'
#
loop_
_entity.id
_entity.type
_entity.pdbx_description
1 polymer ?
#
loop_
_entity_poly.entity_id
_entity_poly.type
_entity_poly.pdbx_seq_one_letter_code
_entity_poly.pdbx_strand_id
1 'polypeptide(L)' 'MNDLKFLELLKAGKPIFIENEIEEIVYDFTNYPVIRVKSKSGKIVKRKYKNSCKSDVDTLLYGKEITEEQFDQFA' A
#
# COMPACT_ATOMS: atom_id res chain seq x y z
N MET A 1 7.64 -5.92 1.89
CA MET A 1 8.51 -5.43 0.80
C MET A 1 9.78 -4.81 1.41
N ASN A 2 10.96 -4.85 0.77
CA ASN A 2 12.14 -4.16 1.33
C ASN A 2 12.15 -2.68 0.89
N ASP A 3 12.55 -1.77 1.79
CA ASP A 3 12.63 -0.32 1.57
C ASP A 3 13.38 0.06 0.29
N LEU A 4 14.46 -0.65 -0.03
CA LEU A 4 15.23 -0.43 -1.26
C LEU A 4 14.38 -0.63 -2.53
N LYS A 5 13.62 -1.72 -2.58
CA LYS A 5 12.74 -2.03 -3.72
C LYS A 5 11.61 -1.01 -3.84
N PHE A 6 11.04 -0.58 -2.70
CA PHE A 6 10.02 0.47 -2.68
C PHE A 6 10.55 1.78 -3.27
N LEU A 7 11.75 2.21 -2.88
CA LEU A 7 12.39 3.42 -3.41
C LEU A 7 12.72 3.31 -4.90
N GLU A 8 13.13 2.13 -5.38
CA GLU A 8 13.38 1.89 -6.80
C GLU A 8 12.09 2.01 -7.64
N LEU A 9 11.01 1.37 -7.18
CA LEU A 9 9.70 1.43 -7.86
C LEU A 9 9.15 2.86 -7.88
N LEU A 10 9.29 3.60 -6.77
CA LEU A 10 8.90 5.00 -6.69
C LEU A 10 9.68 5.87 -7.68
N LYS A 11 11.01 5.72 -7.73
CA LYS A 11 11.87 6.48 -8.68
C LYS A 11 11.57 6.14 -10.14
N ALA A 12 11.16 4.90 -10.42
CA ALA A 12 10.77 4.45 -11.73
C ALA A 12 9.34 4.89 -12.12
N GLY A 13 8.59 5.53 -11.22
CA GLY A 13 7.19 5.91 -11.45
C GLY A 13 6.27 4.71 -11.67
N LYS A 14 6.66 3.53 -11.17
CA LYS A 14 5.85 2.31 -11.31
C LYS A 14 4.73 2.32 -10.28
N PRO A 15 3.54 1.78 -10.62
CA PRO A 15 2.49 1.54 -9.65
C PRO A 15 2.97 0.61 -8.53
N ILE A 16 2.55 0.89 -7.31
CA ILE A 16 2.94 0.10 -6.13
C ILE A 16 1.69 -0.18 -5.32
N PHE A 17 1.26 -1.44 -5.31
CA PHE A 17 0.14 -1.90 -4.51
C PHE A 17 0.63 -2.95 -3.50
N ILE A 18 0.18 -2.83 -2.26
CA ILE A 18 0.63 -3.71 -1.17
C ILE A 18 -0.57 -4.14 -0.34
N GLU A 19 -0.69 -5.44 -0.10
CA GLU A 19 -1.63 -6.03 0.83
C GLU A 19 -0.96 -6.24 2.20
N ASN A 20 -1.65 -5.80 3.25
CA ASN A 20 -1.39 -6.20 4.63
C ASN A 20 -2.44 -7.25 5.02
N GLU A 21 -2.05 -8.52 4.88
CA GLU A 21 -2.91 -9.69 5.14
C GLU A 21 -3.36 -9.76 6.61
N ILE A 22 -2.57 -9.21 7.56
CA ILE A 22 -2.88 -9.25 9.00
C ILE A 22 -4.05 -8.31 9.34
N GLU A 23 -4.04 -7.11 8.78
CA GLU A 23 -5.09 -6.11 9.03
C GLU A 23 -6.24 -6.18 8.03
N GLU A 24 -6.14 -7.04 7.02
CA GLU A 24 -7.10 -7.15 5.91
C GLU A 24 -7.31 -5.78 5.20
N ILE A 25 -6.19 -5.15 4.84
CA ILE A 25 -6.15 -3.84 4.17
C ILE A 25 -5.17 -3.87 3.01
N VAL A 26 -5.54 -3.24 1.88
CA VAL A 26 -4.64 -2.97 0.76
C VAL A 26 -4.33 -1.49 0.62
N TYR A 27 -3.14 -1.21 0.12
CA TYR A 27 -2.56 0.12 -0.02
C TYR A 27 -2.14 0.35 -1.46
N ASP A 28 -2.47 1.52 -1.98
CA ASP A 28 -1.91 2.05 -3.21
C ASP A 28 -0.96 3.21 -2.89
N PHE A 29 0.30 3.00 -3.25
CA PHE A 29 1.42 3.91 -3.07
C PHE A 29 1.83 4.65 -4.36
N THR A 30 1.10 4.45 -5.47
CA THR A 30 1.44 5.05 -6.77
C THR A 30 1.57 6.57 -6.72
N ASN A 31 0.83 7.24 -5.82
CA ASN A 31 0.85 8.69 -5.64
C ASN A 31 1.59 9.15 -4.36
N TYR A 32 2.57 8.37 -3.90
CA TYR A 32 3.35 8.69 -2.70
C TYR A 32 3.83 10.16 -2.67
N PRO A 33 3.72 10.89 -1.54
CA PRO A 33 3.37 10.41 -0.20
C PRO A 33 1.86 10.33 0.09
N VAL A 34 0.99 10.58 -0.89
CA VAL A 34 -0.47 10.44 -0.72
C VAL A 34 -0.89 9.04 -1.14
N ILE A 35 -1.38 8.26 -0.18
CA ILE A 35 -1.76 6.87 -0.37
C ILE A 35 -3.29 6.72 -0.43
N ARG A 36 -3.76 5.68 -1.13
CA ARG A 36 -5.13 5.19 -0.99
C ARG A 36 -5.09 3.90 -0.17
N VAL A 37 -5.95 3.81 0.83
CA VAL A 37 -6.05 2.66 1.72
C VAL A 37 -7.46 2.09 1.60
N LYS A 38 -7.59 0.82 1.26
CA LYS A 38 -8.86 0.13 1.08
C LYS A 38 -8.95 -1.02 2.07
N SER A 39 -9.96 -0.99 2.93
CA SER A 39 -10.27 -2.10 3.84
C SER A 39 -11.20 -3.11 3.17
N LYS A 40 -11.33 -4.31 3.75
CA LYS A 40 -12.29 -5.34 3.32
C LYS A 40 -13.76 -4.87 3.22
N SER A 41 -14.15 -3.81 3.90
CA SER A 41 -15.48 -3.19 3.72
C SER A 41 -15.69 -2.49 2.38
N GLY A 42 -14.67 -2.45 1.51
CA GLY A 42 -14.67 -1.72 0.24
C GLY A 42 -14.44 -0.21 0.38
N LYS A 43 -14.42 0.33 1.61
CA LYS A 43 -14.18 1.75 1.86
C LYS A 43 -12.73 2.13 1.51
N ILE A 44 -12.58 3.14 0.65
CA ILE A 44 -11.29 3.74 0.29
C ILE A 44 -11.09 5.07 1.05
N VAL A 45 -9.93 5.22 1.69
CA VAL A 45 -9.50 6.45 2.35
C VAL A 45 -8.23 6.96 1.69
N LYS A 46 -8.25 8.21 1.23
CA LYS A 46 -7.06 8.90 0.71
C LYS A 46 -6.44 9.74 1.81
N ARG A 47 -5.16 9.51 2.14
CA ARG A 47 -4.45 10.27 3.18
C ARG A 47 -2.95 10.32 2.90
N LYS A 48 -2.23 11.23 3.58
CA LYS A 48 -0.76 11.18 3.60
C LYS A 48 -0.29 9.94 4.37
N TYR A 49 0.72 9.27 3.84
CA TYR A 49 1.48 8.23 4.54
C TYR A 49 2.07 8.80 5.84
N LYS A 50 2.02 8.03 6.93
CA LYS A 50 2.59 8.43 8.23
C LYS A 50 3.51 7.34 8.74
N ASN A 51 4.82 7.60 8.80
CA ASN A 51 5.78 6.65 9.36
C ASN A 51 5.60 6.39 10.87
N SER A 52 4.80 7.21 11.55
CA SER A 52 4.42 7.02 12.95
C SER A 52 3.23 6.07 13.11
N CYS A 53 2.57 5.70 12.01
CA CYS A 53 1.44 4.78 12.02
C CYS A 53 1.98 3.35 11.86
N LYS A 54 1.74 2.51 12.88
CA LYS A 54 2.28 1.14 12.90
C LYS A 54 1.86 0.33 11.66
N SER A 55 0.60 0.41 11.26
CA SER A 55 0.08 -0.29 10.09
C SER A 55 0.75 0.13 8.78
N ASP A 56 1.02 1.43 8.61
CA ASP A 56 1.74 1.98 7.45
C ASP A 56 3.17 1.44 7.37
N VAL A 57 3.83 1.26 8.52
CA VAL A 57 5.19 0.70 8.61
C VAL A 57 5.17 -0.81 8.39
N ASP A 58 4.28 -1.52 9.07
CA ASP A 58 4.13 -2.97 8.96
C ASP A 58 3.78 -3.40 7.52
N THR A 59 2.95 -2.61 6.82
CA THR A 59 2.63 -2.83 5.40
C THR A 59 3.86 -2.73 4.52
N LEU A 60 4.73 -1.73 4.72
CA LEU A 60 5.95 -1.63 3.92
C LEU A 60 6.86 -2.83 4.19
N LEU A 61 7.11 -3.16 5.46
CA LEU A 61 8.04 -4.22 5.86
C LEU A 61 7.55 -5.61 5.48
N TYR A 62 6.33 -5.96 5.87
CA TYR A 62 5.79 -7.32 5.81
C TYR A 62 4.71 -7.50 4.75
N GLY A 63 4.21 -6.41 4.18
CA GLY A 63 3.18 -6.48 3.16
C GLY A 63 3.67 -7.13 1.87
N LYS A 64 2.70 -7.73 1.20
CA LYS A 64 2.84 -8.48 -0.04
C LYS A 64 2.46 -7.59 -1.21
N GLU A 65 3.32 -7.54 -2.23
CA GLU A 65 3.03 -6.80 -3.44
C GLU A 65 1.88 -7.49 -4.19
N ILE A 66 0.91 -6.70 -4.64
CA ILE A 66 -0.26 -7.15 -5.39
C ILE A 66 -0.38 -6.34 -6.69
N THR A 67 -1.25 -6.76 -7.60
CA THR A 67 -1.55 -6.02 -8.82
C THR A 67 -2.66 -4.98 -8.60
N GLU A 68 -2.83 -4.07 -9.56
CA GLU A 68 -3.96 -3.14 -9.56
C GLU A 68 -5.31 -3.88 -9.60
N GLU A 69 -5.42 -4.96 -10.38
CA GLU A 69 -6.65 -5.76 -10.43
C GLU A 69 -6.98 -6.38 -9.07
N GLN A 70 -5.97 -6.84 -8.33
CA GLN A 70 -6.16 -7.37 -6.97
C GLN A 70 -6.60 -6.28 -6.00
N PHE A 71 -6.05 -5.07 -6.11
CA PHE A 71 -6.49 -3.92 -5.31
C PHE A 71 -7.96 -3.55 -5.60
N ASP A 72 -8.35 -3.56 -6.87
CA ASP A 72 -9.71 -3.25 -7.30
C ASP A 72 -10.72 -4.32 -6.85
N GLN A 73 -10.33 -5.60 -6.91
CA GLN A 73 -11.12 -6.74 -6.45
C GLN A 73 -11.17 -6.90 -4.93
N PHE A 74 -10.34 -6.17 -4.17
CA PHE A 74 -10.30 -6.27 -2.72
C PHE A 74 -11.57 -5.69 -2.06
N ALA A 75 -12.61 -6.51 -1.87
CA ALA A 75 -13.86 -6.21 -1.15
C ALA A 75 -14.65 -7.51 -0.88
#